data_AF-T0N4H3-F1
#
_entry.id   AF-T0N4H3-F1
#
_cell.length_a   1.000
_cell.length_b   1.000
_cell.length_c   1.000
_cell.angle_alpha   90.00
_cell.angle_beta   90.00
_cell.angle_gamma   90.00
#
_symmetry.space_group_name_H-M   'P 1'
#
loop_
_entity.id
_entity.type
_entity.pdbx_description
1 polymer ?
#
loop_
_entity_poly.entity_id
_entity_poly.type
_entity_poly.pdbx_seq_one_letter_code
_entity_poly.pdbx_strand_id
1 'polypeptide(L)'
;MDNGEAFGSPGIEPRWTSSSKDGVGTAISSHSRIWFTLSHGIVNEVYFPRIDTADLRDHQFLVAGDDFFAEERRDTIHRIRPYKLRGTGLCC
;
A
#
# COMPACT_ATOMS: atom_id res chain seq x y z
N MET A 1 20.79 -29.00 7.00
CA MET A 1 19.81 -29.00 5.90
C MET A 1 19.53 -27.54 5.62
N ASP A 2 19.98 -27.04 4.48
CA ASP A 2 19.62 -25.71 4.00
C ASP A 2 18.15 -25.78 3.57
N ASN A 3 17.27 -25.07 4.28
CA ASN A 3 15.82 -25.25 4.22
C ASN A 3 15.19 -24.52 3.01
N GLY A 4 15.99 -24.26 1.97
CA GLY A 4 15.58 -23.45 0.82
C GLY A 4 15.42 -21.97 1.16
N GLU A 5 16.29 -21.42 2.02
CA GLU A 5 16.27 -20.00 2.32
C GLU A 5 16.55 -19.17 1.07
N ALA A 6 15.81 -18.08 0.89
CA ALA A 6 16.03 -17.16 -0.22
C ALA A 6 17.42 -16.52 -0.11
N PHE A 7 18.15 -16.49 -1.23
CA PHE A 7 19.44 -15.81 -1.30
C PHE A 7 19.28 -14.29 -1.04
N GLY A 8 20.33 -13.66 -0.51
CA GLY A 8 20.33 -12.21 -0.27
C GLY A 8 19.94 -11.78 1.15
N SER A 9 19.89 -12.70 2.12
CA SER A 9 19.74 -12.38 3.55
C SER A 9 20.79 -11.38 4.03
N PRO A 10 20.43 -10.37 4.85
CA PRO A 10 19.11 -10.10 5.47
C PRO A 10 18.13 -9.30 4.58
N GLY A 11 18.49 -9.02 3.33
CA GLY A 11 17.75 -8.14 2.42
C GLY A 11 18.35 -6.74 2.31
N ILE A 12 17.75 -5.92 1.45
CA ILE A 12 18.11 -4.51 1.28
C ILE A 12 17.45 -3.69 2.39
N GLU A 13 18.18 -2.73 2.97
CA GLU A 13 17.66 -1.83 4.01
C GLU A 13 16.37 -1.13 3.54
N PRO A 14 15.26 -1.22 4.31
CA PRO A 14 14.03 -0.55 3.98
C PRO A 14 14.21 0.97 4.02
N ARG A 15 13.51 1.68 3.12
CA ARG A 15 13.42 3.14 3.12
C ARG A 15 11.99 3.54 3.46
N TRP A 16 11.76 4.77 3.89
CA TRP A 16 10.38 5.28 3.98
C TRP A 16 9.83 5.56 2.57
N THR A 17 8.52 5.47 2.39
CA THR A 17 7.90 5.90 1.13
C THR A 17 7.83 7.43 1.09
N SER A 18 7.50 7.99 -0.08
CA SER A 18 7.23 9.42 -0.20
C SER A 18 6.08 9.84 0.73
N SER A 19 6.23 10.98 1.40
CA SER A 19 5.19 11.56 2.28
C SER A 19 4.01 12.15 1.50
N SER A 20 4.12 12.27 0.17
CA SER A 20 3.02 12.76 -0.67
C SER A 20 1.93 11.70 -0.79
N LYS A 21 0.84 11.87 -0.04
CA LYS A 21 -0.32 10.95 -0.05
C LYS A 21 -1.46 11.54 -0.87
N ASP A 22 -2.06 10.69 -1.70
CA ASP A 22 -3.22 11.01 -2.52
C ASP A 22 -4.55 10.78 -1.77
N GLY A 23 -4.54 9.95 -0.73
CA GLY A 23 -5.72 9.64 0.10
C GLY A 23 -5.38 8.84 1.36
N VAL A 24 -6.28 8.86 2.34
CA VAL A 24 -6.17 8.10 3.60
C VAL A 24 -7.52 7.51 4.03
N GLY A 25 -7.51 6.32 4.60
CA GLY A 25 -8.75 5.64 4.97
C GLY A 25 -8.67 4.86 6.26
N THR A 26 -9.80 4.81 6.95
CA THR A 26 -10.06 3.91 8.07
C THR A 26 -11.56 3.67 8.19
N ALA A 27 -11.96 2.63 8.92
CA ALA A 27 -13.36 2.42 9.23
C ALA A 27 -13.87 3.46 10.24
N ILE A 28 -15.14 3.83 10.13
CA ILE A 28 -15.81 4.68 11.14
C ILE A 28 -15.95 3.92 12.47
N SER A 29 -16.13 2.60 12.41
CA SER A 29 -16.29 1.73 13.57
C SER A 29 -14.94 1.46 14.24
N SER A 30 -14.90 1.53 15.57
CA SER A 30 -13.74 1.16 16.38
C SER A 30 -13.40 -0.33 16.38
N HIS A 31 -14.29 -1.18 15.82
CA HIS A 31 -14.02 -2.61 15.65
C HIS A 31 -12.90 -2.88 14.65
N SER A 32 -12.74 -2.00 13.65
CA SER A 32 -11.61 -2.08 12.72
C SER A 32 -10.55 -1.06 13.12
N ARG A 33 -9.34 -1.56 13.36
CA ARG A 33 -8.17 -0.76 13.75
C ARG A 33 -7.14 -0.73 12.64
N ILE A 34 -7.62 -0.64 11.40
CA ILE A 34 -6.78 -0.60 10.20
C ILE A 34 -6.86 0.81 9.64
N TRP A 35 -5.70 1.43 9.44
CA TRP A 35 -5.55 2.67 8.69
C TRP A 35 -4.70 2.39 7.48
N PHE A 36 -5.00 3.02 6.35
CA PHE A 36 -4.20 2.88 5.14
C PHE A 36 -4.00 4.23 4.44
N THR A 37 -2.90 4.35 3.70
CA THR A 37 -2.59 5.50 2.85
C THR A 37 -2.54 5.05 1.38
N LEU A 38 -2.84 5.99 0.48
CA LEU A 38 -2.71 5.81 -0.96
C LEU A 38 -1.67 6.80 -1.49
N SER A 39 -0.78 6.35 -2.38
CA SER A 39 0.02 7.24 -3.21
C SER A 39 0.38 6.59 -4.53
N HIS A 40 0.49 7.38 -5.59
CA HIS A 40 0.91 6.91 -6.92
C HIS A 40 0.06 5.74 -7.46
N GLY A 41 -1.23 5.71 -7.10
CA GLY A 41 -2.16 4.67 -7.52
C GLY A 41 -2.15 3.39 -6.71
N ILE A 42 -1.23 3.24 -5.75
CA ILE A 42 -1.08 2.02 -4.94
C ILE A 42 -1.42 2.27 -3.47
N VAL A 43 -1.60 1.18 -2.71
CA VAL A 43 -1.63 1.23 -1.25
C VAL A 43 -0.18 1.31 -0.74
N ASN A 44 0.13 2.28 0.11
CA ASN A 44 1.46 2.41 0.70
C ASN A 44 1.46 1.87 2.12
N GLU A 45 1.37 2.75 3.12
CA GLU A 45 1.42 2.33 4.51
C GLU A 45 0.06 1.80 4.97
N VAL A 46 0.11 0.65 5.64
CA VAL A 46 -1.02 0.13 6.41
C VAL A 46 -0.59 0.02 7.86
N TYR A 47 -1.44 0.53 8.76
CA TYR A 47 -1.16 0.62 10.18
C TYR A 47 -2.11 -0.26 10.98
N PHE A 48 -1.55 -1.11 11.84
CA PHE A 48 -2.26 -1.94 12.79
C PHE A 48 -1.33 -2.31 13.97
N PRO A 49 -1.85 -2.59 15.18
CA PRO A 49 -3.18 -2.25 15.70
C PRO A 49 -3.31 -0.77 16.11
N ARG A 50 -2.24 0.02 15.95
CA ARG A 50 -2.17 1.44 16.30
C ARG A 50 -1.71 2.26 15.10
N ILE A 51 -2.13 3.52 15.04
CA ILE A 51 -1.84 4.43 13.93
C ILE A 51 -0.35 4.80 13.78
N ASP A 52 0.47 4.55 14.81
CA ASP A 52 1.91 4.81 14.80
C ASP A 52 2.74 3.58 14.40
N THR A 53 2.09 2.45 14.16
CA THR A 53 2.73 1.16 13.86
C THR A 53 2.43 0.81 12.40
N ALA A 54 3.38 1.07 11.50
CA ALA A 54 3.23 0.71 10.10
C ALA A 54 3.72 -0.73 9.86
N ASP A 55 2.84 -1.60 9.36
CA ASP A 55 3.13 -3.02 9.09
C ASP A 55 3.42 -3.29 7.61
N LEU A 56 2.83 -2.50 6.72
CA LEU A 56 3.05 -2.58 5.27
C LEU A 56 3.58 -1.25 4.75
N ARG A 57 4.37 -1.32 3.68
CA ARG A 57 5.02 -0.15 3.07
C ARG A 57 4.47 0.17 1.68
N ASP A 58 4.43 -0.81 0.79
CA ASP A 58 3.97 -0.69 -0.60
C ASP A 58 3.25 -2.01 -0.94
N HIS A 59 2.02 -1.92 -1.41
CA HIS A 59 1.25 -3.04 -1.93
C HIS A 59 0.73 -2.67 -3.31
N GLN A 60 1.33 -3.25 -4.34
CA GLN A 60 1.13 -2.92 -5.74
C GLN A 60 1.00 -4.17 -6.60
N PHE A 61 0.40 -4.01 -7.77
CA PHE A 61 0.45 -5.02 -8.82
C PHE A 61 1.74 -4.93 -9.64
N LEU A 62 2.25 -6.11 -10.01
CA LEU A 62 3.31 -6.28 -10.98
C LEU A 62 2.75 -7.10 -12.14
N VAL A 63 2.93 -6.63 -13.36
CA VAL A 63 2.47 -7.32 -14.59
C VAL A 63 3.70 -7.64 -15.43
N ALA A 64 3.86 -8.91 -15.79
CA ALA A 64 4.98 -9.38 -16.59
C ALA A 64 4.49 -10.23 -17.77
N GLY A 65 5.17 -10.11 -18.90
CA GLY A 65 5.03 -10.95 -20.08
C GLY A 65 6.41 -11.39 -20.60
N ASP A 66 6.44 -11.96 -21.81
CA ASP A 66 7.68 -12.53 -22.37
C ASP A 66 8.76 -11.47 -22.61
N ASP A 67 8.38 -10.24 -22.94
CA ASP A 67 9.27 -9.13 -23.33
C ASP A 67 9.05 -7.84 -22.51
N PHE A 68 8.21 -7.87 -21.48
CA PHE A 68 7.93 -6.68 -20.68
C PHE A 68 7.71 -6.99 -19.20
N PHE A 69 8.00 -5.98 -18.39
CA PHE A 69 7.72 -5.93 -16.96
C PHE A 69 7.22 -4.53 -16.63
N ALA A 70 6.07 -4.44 -15.97
CA ALA A 70 5.43 -3.19 -15.60
C ALA A 70 5.09 -3.16 -14.10
N GLU A 71 5.56 -2.13 -13.42
CA GLU A 71 5.17 -1.78 -12.05
C GLU A 71 3.95 -0.85 -12.10
N GLU A 72 2.87 -1.18 -11.38
CA GLU A 72 1.66 -0.34 -11.31
C GLU A 72 1.99 1.13 -11.01
N ARG A 73 2.85 1.36 -10.00
CA ARG A 73 3.23 2.69 -9.56
C ARG A 73 3.94 3.54 -10.63
N ARG A 74 4.70 2.92 -11.53
CA ARG A 74 5.64 3.61 -12.44
C ARG A 74 5.15 3.63 -13.87
N ASP A 75 4.61 2.52 -14.33
CA ASP A 75 4.38 2.27 -15.76
C ASP A 75 2.89 2.41 -16.13
N THR A 76 2.05 2.89 -15.20
CA THR A 76 0.62 3.05 -15.43
C THR A 76 0.12 4.46 -15.12
N ILE A 77 -1.03 4.80 -15.71
CA ILE A 77 -1.78 6.02 -15.39
C ILE A 77 -2.91 5.63 -14.45
N HIS A 78 -2.84 6.10 -13.20
CA HIS A 78 -3.83 5.84 -12.17
C HIS A 78 -4.76 7.04 -11.96
N ARG A 79 -5.97 6.77 -11.45
CA ARG A 79 -6.91 7.83 -11.07
C ARG A 79 -7.60 7.49 -9.76
N ILE A 80 -7.38 8.33 -8.76
CA ILE A 80 -8.00 8.17 -7.44
C ILE A 80 -9.28 9.03 -7.37
N ARG A 81 -10.35 8.42 -6.85
CA ARG A 81 -11.65 9.07 -6.65
C ARG A 81 -12.26 8.59 -5.33
N PRO A 82 -12.67 9.50 -4.44
CA PRO A 82 -13.39 9.11 -3.23
C PRO A 82 -14.73 8.50 -3.60
N TYR A 83 -15.07 7.38 -2.96
CA TYR A 83 -16.39 6.79 -3.10
C TYR A 83 -17.33 7.41 -2.06
N LYS A 84 -18.36 8.11 -2.55
CA LYS A 84 -19.36 8.76 -1.68
C LYS A 84 -20.54 7.81 -1.49
N LEU A 85 -20.60 7.17 -0.32
CA LEU A 85 -21.81 6.47 0.11
C LEU A 85 -22.88 7.51 0.51
N ARG A 86 -24.14 7.29 0.11
CA ARG A 86 -25.26 8.10 0.59
C ARG A 86 -25.45 7.81 2.09
N GLY A 87 -24.98 8.72 2.95
CA GLY A 87 -25.33 8.73 4.38
C GLY A 87 -24.27 8.26 5.37
N THR A 88 -23.07 7.86 4.95
CA THR A 88 -21.94 7.55 5.85
C THR A 88 -20.66 8.25 5.39
N GLY A 89 -19.87 8.67 6.37
CA GLY A 89 -18.76 9.62 6.25
C GLY A 89 -17.80 9.36 5.09
N LEU A 90 -17.34 10.46 4.51
CA LEU A 90 -16.38 10.53 3.42
C LEU A 90 -15.11 9.74 3.79
N CYS A 91 -14.73 8.79 2.94
CA CYS A 91 -13.37 8.28 2.85
C CYS A 91 -12.73 8.96 1.65
N CYS A 92 -11.72 9.80 1.90
CA CYS A 92 -10.92 10.49 0.89
C CYS A 92 -9.48 9.98 0.97
#